data_AF-A0A952SYD4-F1
#
_entry.id   AF-A0A952SYD4-F1
#
_cell.length_a   1.000
_cell.length_b   1.000
_cell.length_c   1.000
_cell.angle_alpha   90.00
_cell.angle_beta   90.00
_cell.angle_gamma   90.00
#
_symmetry.space_group_name_H-M   'P 1'
#
loop_
_entity.id
_entity.type
_entity.pdbx_description
1 polymer ?
#
loop_
_entity_poly.entity_id
_entity_poly.type
_entity_poly.pdbx_seq_one_letter_code
_entity_poly.pdbx_strand_id
1 'polypeptide(L)'
;MNWLKLVMAASLVWAVLAGGVMSWAVAAEDGHVKAVIKHAKEGITHEKETIKHLEEAFKGSENPHAMEALEHAKESLRHAEMALGHAEEAEYPAKKQ
;
A
#
# COMPACT_ATOMS: atom_id res chain seq x y z
N MET A 1 -21.85 42.62 31.84
CA MET A 1 -21.34 41.86 30.66
C MET A 1 -20.85 40.51 31.16
N ASN A 2 -21.43 39.41 30.67
CA ASN A 2 -21.37 38.07 31.26
C ASN A 2 -19.96 37.44 31.29
N TRP A 3 -19.29 37.52 32.44
CA TRP A 3 -18.12 36.69 32.77
C TRP A 3 -18.38 35.20 32.53
N LEU A 4 -19.58 34.74 32.90
CA LEU A 4 -19.99 33.35 32.69
C LEU A 4 -20.06 32.97 31.20
N LYS A 5 -20.43 33.89 30.30
CA LYS A 5 -20.43 33.63 28.85
C LYS A 5 -19.02 33.60 28.27
N LEU A 6 -18.10 34.40 28.82
CA LEU A 6 -16.69 34.40 28.40
C LEU A 6 -15.98 33.10 28.80
N VAL A 7 -16.21 32.60 30.01
CA VAL A 7 -15.64 31.31 30.47
C VAL A 7 -16.19 30.14 29.65
N MET A 8 -17.49 30.14 29.36
CA MET A 8 -18.12 29.10 28.54
C MET A 8 -17.68 29.16 27.07
N ALA A 9 -17.42 30.35 26.52
CA ALA A 9 -16.88 30.48 25.17
C ALA A 9 -15.41 30.00 25.10
N ALA A 10 -14.60 30.32 26.11
CA ALA A 10 -13.21 29.88 26.18
C ALA A 10 -13.08 28.37 26.32
N SER A 11 -13.95 27.72 27.10
CA SER A 11 -13.92 26.26 27.28
C SER A 11 -14.34 25.50 26.01
N LEU A 12 -15.32 26.00 25.25
CA LEU A 12 -15.71 25.44 23.96
C LEU A 12 -14.60 25.55 22.90
N VAL A 13 -13.89 26.68 22.87
CA VAL A 13 -12.74 26.86 21.96
C VAL A 13 -11.61 25.89 22.30
N TRP A 14 -11.33 25.68 23.59
CA TRP A 14 -10.32 24.71 24.02
C TRP A 14 -10.73 23.27 23.70
N ALA A 15 -12.00 22.91 23.83
CA ALA A 15 -12.51 21.60 23.46
C ALA A 15 -12.42 21.32 21.95
N VAL A 16 -12.66 22.32 21.10
CA VAL A 16 -12.52 22.21 19.64
C VAL A 16 -11.04 22.14 19.23
N LEU A 17 -10.16 22.90 19.88
CA LEU A 17 -8.72 22.83 19.62
C LEU A 17 -8.11 21.50 20.11
N ALA A 18 -8.51 20.98 21.26
CA ALA A 18 -8.06 19.68 21.75
C ALA A 18 -8.65 18.50 20.94
N GLY A 19 -9.91 18.59 20.54
CA GLY A 19 -10.58 17.55 19.74
C GLY A 19 -10.18 17.56 18.26
N GLY A 20 -9.94 18.73 17.66
CA GLY A 20 -9.55 18.88 16.26
C GLY A 20 -8.12 18.41 15.96
N VAL A 21 -7.21 18.55 16.93
CA VAL A 21 -5.81 18.12 16.78
C VAL A 21 -5.65 16.61 16.95
N MET A 22 -6.59 15.91 17.60
CA MET A 22 -6.54 14.45 17.71
C MET A 22 -7.08 13.71 16.48
N SER A 23 -7.85 14.38 15.61
CA SER A 23 -8.59 13.67 14.55
C SER A 23 -7.80 13.38 13.28
N TRP A 24 -6.71 14.10 13.00
CA TRP A 24 -5.90 13.89 11.79
C TRP A 24 -4.78 12.84 11.99
N ALA A 25 -4.40 12.54 13.23
CA ALA A 25 -3.35 11.57 13.55
C ALA A 25 -3.82 10.11 13.59
N VAL A 26 -5.13 9.85 13.78
CA VAL A 26 -5.65 8.49 14.04
C VAL A 26 -6.11 7.75 12.78
N ALA A 27 -6.28 8.45 11.64
CA ALA A 27 -6.86 7.83 10.43
C ALA A 27 -5.83 7.35 9.39
N ALA A 28 -4.55 7.66 9.55
CA ALA A 28 -3.60 7.63 8.42
C ALA A 28 -2.56 6.50 8.44
N GLU A 29 -2.19 5.91 9.57
CA GLU A 29 -0.97 5.06 9.60
C GLU A 29 -1.16 3.66 8.98
N ASP A 30 -2.29 2.97 9.21
CA ASP A 30 -2.45 1.58 8.73
C ASP A 30 -3.16 1.44 7.37
N GLY A 31 -3.92 2.46 6.95
CA GLY A 31 -4.73 2.40 5.74
C GLY A 31 -3.88 2.29 4.46
N HIS A 32 -2.73 2.96 4.45
CA HIS A 32 -1.84 2.98 3.28
C HIS A 32 -1.13 1.64 3.06
N VAL A 33 -0.67 0.97 4.11
CA VAL A 33 0.00 -0.35 3.99
C VAL A 33 -0.97 -1.40 3.43
N LYS A 34 -2.20 -1.45 3.95
CA LYS A 34 -3.24 -2.37 3.46
C LYS A 34 -3.59 -2.09 2.00
N ALA A 35 -3.67 -0.83 1.59
CA ALA A 35 -3.90 -0.45 0.21
C ALA A 35 -2.73 -0.88 -0.70
N VAL A 36 -1.48 -0.70 -0.26
CA VAL A 36 -0.29 -1.15 -0.99
C VAL A 36 -0.30 -2.66 -1.19
N ILE A 37 -0.57 -3.44 -0.13
CA ILE A 37 -0.66 -4.91 -0.21
C ILE A 37 -1.75 -5.33 -1.20
N LYS A 38 -2.93 -4.69 -1.13
CA LYS A 38 -4.03 -4.97 -2.06
C LYS A 38 -3.61 -4.73 -3.51
N HIS A 39 -3.08 -3.55 -3.81
CA HIS A 39 -2.68 -3.21 -5.19
C HIS A 39 -1.49 -4.04 -5.67
N ALA A 40 -0.55 -4.41 -4.78
CA ALA A 40 0.54 -5.31 -5.14
C ALA A 40 0.02 -6.70 -5.55
N LYS A 41 -0.98 -7.25 -4.83
CA LYS A 41 -1.65 -8.51 -5.20
C LYS A 41 -2.35 -8.43 -6.55
N GLU A 42 -3.04 -7.32 -6.83
CA GLU A 42 -3.65 -7.05 -8.15
C GLU A 42 -2.60 -6.97 -9.25
N GLY A 43 -1.50 -6.24 -9.03
CA GLY A 43 -0.37 -6.12 -9.95
C GLY A 43 0.28 -7.48 -10.28
N ILE A 44 0.56 -8.29 -9.25
CA ILE A 44 1.09 -9.66 -9.40
C ILE A 44 0.14 -10.54 -10.23
N THR A 45 -1.17 -10.39 -10.05
CA THR A 45 -2.16 -11.14 -10.83
C THR A 45 -2.09 -10.76 -12.31
N HIS A 46 -2.06 -9.47 -12.63
CA HIS A 46 -1.91 -9.00 -14.01
C HIS A 46 -0.56 -9.40 -14.63
N GLU A 47 0.52 -9.40 -13.85
CA GLU A 47 1.84 -9.81 -14.34
C GLU A 47 1.87 -11.31 -14.66
N LYS A 48 1.23 -12.16 -13.84
CA LYS A 48 1.05 -13.59 -14.13
C LYS A 48 0.26 -13.82 -15.42
N GLU A 49 -0.82 -13.06 -15.64
CA GLU A 49 -1.57 -13.13 -16.91
C GLU A 49 -0.73 -12.64 -18.09
N THR A 50 0.04 -11.57 -17.92
CA THR A 50 0.94 -11.04 -18.94
C THR A 50 2.01 -12.07 -19.32
N ILE A 51 2.64 -12.73 -18.34
CA ILE A 51 3.61 -13.82 -18.58
C ILE A 51 2.95 -14.95 -19.36
N LYS A 52 1.73 -15.36 -19.00
CA LYS A 52 1.00 -16.39 -19.77
C LYS A 52 0.80 -15.98 -21.23
N HIS A 53 0.41 -14.74 -21.49
CA HIS A 53 0.28 -14.23 -22.86
C HIS A 53 1.61 -14.16 -23.60
N LEU A 54 2.72 -13.82 -22.93
CA LEU A 54 4.05 -13.87 -23.52
C LEU A 54 4.46 -15.31 -23.85
N GLU A 55 4.21 -16.28 -22.96
CA GLU A 55 4.47 -17.70 -23.22
C GLU A 55 3.68 -18.22 -24.43
N GLU A 56 2.41 -17.82 -24.55
CA GLU A 56 1.57 -18.15 -25.71
C GLU A 56 2.09 -17.48 -27.00
N ALA A 57 2.44 -16.18 -26.94
CA ALA A 57 2.94 -15.42 -28.08
C ALA A 57 4.31 -15.92 -28.57
N PHE A 58 5.14 -16.42 -27.67
CA PHE A 58 6.49 -16.90 -27.97
C PHE A 58 6.56 -18.42 -28.17
N LYS A 59 5.42 -19.11 -28.14
CA LYS A 59 5.38 -20.56 -28.34
C LYS A 59 5.96 -20.95 -29.70
N GLY A 60 7.06 -21.69 -29.70
CA GLY A 60 7.76 -22.11 -30.91
C GLY A 60 8.63 -21.03 -31.55
N SER A 61 8.83 -19.89 -30.87
CA SER A 61 9.80 -18.88 -31.28
C SER A 61 11.23 -19.35 -31.05
N GLU A 62 12.11 -19.13 -32.02
CA GLU A 62 13.56 -19.30 -31.87
C GLU A 62 14.27 -17.95 -31.63
N ASN A 63 13.52 -16.85 -31.48
CA ASN A 63 14.10 -15.53 -31.25
C ASN A 63 14.66 -15.44 -29.81
N PRO A 64 15.98 -15.28 -29.63
CA PRO A 64 16.58 -15.26 -28.30
C PRO A 64 16.11 -14.06 -27.45
N HIS A 65 15.81 -12.92 -28.07
CA HIS A 65 15.33 -11.75 -27.35
C HIS A 65 13.89 -11.90 -26.85
N ALA A 66 13.07 -12.71 -27.52
CA ALA A 66 11.73 -13.04 -27.03
C ALA A 66 11.81 -13.90 -25.75
N MET A 67 12.73 -14.87 -25.73
CA MET A 67 12.97 -15.72 -24.57
C MET A 67 13.57 -14.93 -23.40
N GLU A 68 14.51 -14.02 -23.68
CA GLU A 68 15.09 -13.10 -22.70
C GLU A 68 14.03 -12.15 -22.11
N ALA A 69 13.12 -11.61 -22.94
CA ALA A 69 12.01 -10.79 -22.46
C ALA A 69 11.07 -11.57 -21.53
N LEU A 70 10.80 -12.84 -21.83
CA LEU A 70 10.01 -13.71 -20.96
C LEU A 70 10.74 -14.00 -19.63
N GLU A 71 12.06 -14.18 -19.66
CA GLU A 71 12.87 -14.36 -18.45
C GLU A 71 12.84 -13.11 -17.57
N HIS A 72 13.05 -11.91 -18.15
CA HIS A 72 12.94 -10.66 -17.40
C HIS A 72 11.54 -10.43 -16.81
N ALA A 73 10.48 -10.82 -17.51
CA ALA A 73 9.11 -10.75 -16.96
C ALA A 73 8.95 -11.68 -15.74
N LYS A 74 9.51 -12.89 -15.79
CA LYS A 74 9.50 -13.83 -14.65
C LYS A 74 10.33 -13.32 -13.46
N GLU A 75 11.46 -12.68 -13.74
CA GLU A 75 12.27 -12.06 -12.69
C GLU A 75 11.56 -10.84 -12.06
N SER A 76 10.92 -10.00 -12.87
CA SER A 76 10.08 -8.90 -12.41
C SER A 76 8.97 -9.40 -11.46
N LEU A 77 8.28 -10.46 -11.84
CA LEU A 77 7.27 -11.10 -10.98
C LEU A 77 7.85 -11.55 -9.65
N ARG A 78 9.02 -12.19 -9.65
CA ARG A 78 9.71 -12.60 -8.43
C ARG A 78 10.01 -11.38 -7.53
N HIS A 79 10.47 -10.27 -8.12
CA HIS A 79 10.72 -9.04 -7.36
C HIS A 79 9.42 -8.44 -6.79
N ALA A 80 8.32 -8.47 -7.54
CA ALA A 80 7.01 -8.03 -7.07
C ALA A 80 6.52 -8.90 -5.89
N GLU A 81 6.67 -10.22 -5.97
CA GLU A 81 6.32 -11.15 -4.88
C GLU A 81 7.19 -10.92 -3.62
N MET A 82 8.49 -10.65 -3.77
CA MET A 82 9.36 -10.26 -2.63
C MET A 82 8.95 -8.90 -2.03
N ALA A 83 8.62 -7.91 -2.86
CA ALA A 83 8.15 -6.61 -2.39
C ALA A 83 6.83 -6.73 -1.63
N LEU A 84 5.92 -7.59 -2.08
CA LEU A 84 4.69 -7.92 -1.36
C LEU A 84 5.00 -8.53 0.01
N GLY A 85 5.95 -9.47 0.10
CA GLY A 85 6.37 -10.05 1.37
C GLY A 85 6.84 -9.00 2.38
N HIS A 86 7.69 -8.05 1.96
CA HIS A 86 8.11 -6.95 2.83
C HIS A 86 6.95 -6.04 3.25
N ALA A 87 5.97 -5.80 2.37
CA ALA A 87 4.79 -5.02 2.71
C ALA A 87 3.91 -5.74 3.75
N GLU A 88 3.73 -7.06 3.62
CA GLU A 88 3.00 -7.88 4.58
C GLU A 88 3.70 -7.96 5.94
N GLU A 89 5.04 -8.04 5.97
CA GLU A 89 5.84 -7.91 7.20
C GLU A 89 5.67 -6.54 7.86
N ALA A 90 5.58 -5.47 7.06
CA ALA A 90 5.37 -4.12 7.55
C ALA A 90 3.94 -3.87 8.08
N GLU A 91 2.94 -4.65 7.65
CA GLU A 91 1.57 -4.59 8.19
C GLU A 91 1.50 -5.12 9.63
N TYR A 92 2.36 -6.10 9.96
CA TYR A 92 2.46 -6.68 11.30
C TYR A 92 3.91 -6.65 11.77
N PRO A 93 4.48 -5.45 12.07
CA PRO A 93 5.83 -5.39 12.60
C PRO A 93 5.82 -6.23 13.88
N ALA A 94 6.68 -7.26 13.93
CA ALA A 94 6.81 -8.15 15.07
C ALA A 94 6.75 -7.32 16.35
N LYS A 95 5.82 -7.66 17.27
CA LYS A 95 5.75 -7.02 18.59
C LYS A 95 7.15 -7.02 19.15
N LYS A 96 7.79 -5.84 19.20
CA LYS A 96 9.09 -5.67 19.86
C LYS A 96 8.88 -6.17 21.30
N GLN A 97 9.55 -7.27 21.64
CA GLN A 97 9.65 -7.79 23.00
C GLN A 97 10.32 -6.74 23.90
#